data_AF-A0A944GHR2-F1
#
_entry.id   AF-A0A944GHR2-F1
#
_cell.length_a   1.000
_cell.length_b   1.000
_cell.length_c   1.000
_cell.angle_alpha   90.00
_cell.angle_beta   90.00
_cell.angle_gamma   90.00
#
_symmetry.space_group_name_H-M   'P 1'
#
loop_
_entity.id
_entity.type
_entity.pdbx_description
1 polymer ?
#
loop_
_entity_poly.entity_id
_entity_poly.type
_entity_poly.pdbx_seq_one_letter_code
_entity_poly.pdbx_strand_id
1 'polypeptide(L)'
;FHSPRNLAMALSVEAGELLECFLWARDGEPIEAKKRHHIEEEAADVLICLLNFCSQSGIDLPQAFCQKLARNAEKYPVEKARGSRDKYDSL
;
A
#
# COMPACT_ATOMS: atom_id res chain seq x y z
N PHE A 1 -13.67 11.09 17.64
CA PHE A 1 -13.80 10.83 16.20
C PHE A 1 -12.47 10.83 15.43
N HIS A 2 -11.34 11.28 16.01
CA HIS A 2 -10.00 11.11 15.41
C HIS A 2 -9.01 10.45 16.39
N SER A 3 -9.39 9.35 17.05
CA SER A 3 -8.37 8.59 17.80
C SER A 3 -7.47 7.84 16.81
N PRO A 4 -6.19 7.60 17.12
CA PRO A 4 -5.31 6.79 16.27
C PRO A 4 -5.90 5.41 15.95
N ARG A 5 -6.60 4.80 16.92
CA ARG A 5 -7.33 3.53 16.71
C ARG A 5 -8.39 3.66 15.62
N ASN A 6 -9.23 4.69 15.70
CA ASN A 6 -10.33 4.86 14.74
C ASN A 6 -9.80 5.15 13.33
N LEU A 7 -8.73 5.93 13.23
CA LEU A 7 -8.08 6.23 11.94
C LEU A 7 -7.42 4.98 11.34
N ALA A 8 -6.80 4.12 12.16
CA ALA A 8 -6.29 2.83 11.71
C ALA A 8 -7.40 1.89 11.23
N MET A 9 -8.56 1.91 11.89
CA MET A 9 -9.74 1.17 11.42
C MET A 9 -10.26 1.71 10.08
N ALA A 10 -10.38 3.03 9.93
CA ALA A 10 -10.81 3.66 8.68
C ALA A 10 -9.84 3.32 7.53
N LEU A 11 -8.53 3.41 7.76
CA LEU A 11 -7.52 3.01 6.78
C LEU A 11 -7.71 1.55 6.29
N SER A 12 -8.11 0.64 7.17
CA SER A 12 -8.39 -0.74 6.79
C SER A 12 -9.65 -0.89 5.94
N VAL A 13 -10.62 0.01 6.09
CA VAL A 13 -11.84 0.04 5.27
C VAL A 13 -11.49 0.51 3.86
N GLU A 14 -10.81 1.66 3.72
CA GLU A 14 -10.42 2.18 2.38
C GLU A 14 -9.51 1.18 1.63
N ALA A 15 -8.61 0.49 2.35
CA ALA A 15 -7.79 -0.55 1.74
C ALA A 15 -8.62 -1.75 1.27
N GLY A 16 -9.75 -2.03 1.93
CA GLY A 16 -10.73 -3.01 1.52
C GLY A 16 -11.50 -2.56 0.28
N GLU A 17 -11.97 -1.31 0.23
CA GLU A 17 -12.68 -0.75 -0.93
C GLU A 17 -11.78 -0.74 -2.19
N LEU A 18 -10.49 -0.41 -2.03
CA LEU A 18 -9.51 -0.58 -3.11
C LEU A 18 -9.37 -2.04 -3.55
N LEU A 19 -9.36 -2.99 -2.61
CA LEU A 19 -9.28 -4.42 -2.93
C LEU A 19 -10.55 -4.91 -3.66
N GLU A 20 -11.72 -4.38 -3.34
CA GLU A 20 -12.99 -4.73 -3.98
C GLU A 20 -12.97 -4.51 -5.50
N CYS A 21 -12.24 -3.48 -5.96
CA CYS A 21 -12.01 -3.23 -7.38
C CYS A 21 -11.39 -4.43 -8.13
N PHE A 22 -10.69 -5.32 -7.42
CA PHE A 22 -9.92 -6.44 -7.96
C PHE A 22 -10.47 -7.82 -7.61
N LEU A 23 -11.58 -7.95 -6.87
CA LEU A 23 -12.12 -9.26 -6.44
C LEU A 23 -12.34 -10.28 -7.57
N TRP A 24 -12.65 -9.78 -8.77
CA TRP A 24 -12.91 -10.60 -9.95
C TRP A 24 -11.87 -10.42 -11.06
N ALA A 25 -10.79 -9.69 -10.79
CA ALA A 25 -9.71 -9.51 -11.75
C ALA A 25 -8.88 -10.79 -11.87
N ARG A 26 -8.37 -11.09 -13.07
CA ARG A 26 -7.38 -12.14 -13.28
C ARG A 26 -6.00 -11.55 -13.49
N ASP A 27 -4.97 -12.29 -13.08
CA ASP A 27 -3.60 -11.88 -13.30
C ASP A 27 -3.31 -11.69 -14.79
N GLY A 28 -2.72 -10.53 -15.12
CA GLY A 28 -2.37 -10.16 -16.50
C GLY A 28 -3.49 -9.50 -17.30
N GLU A 29 -4.70 -9.37 -16.76
CA GLU A 29 -5.76 -8.59 -17.39
C GLU A 29 -5.51 -7.08 -17.22
N PRO A 30 -5.74 -6.26 -18.27
CA PRO A 30 -5.66 -4.82 -18.15
C PRO A 30 -6.79 -4.29 -17.26
N ILE A 31 -6.52 -3.20 -16.54
CA ILE A 31 -7.56 -2.49 -15.79
C ILE A 31 -8.62 -1.98 -16.77
N GLU A 32 -9.87 -2.39 -16.56
CA GLU A 32 -11.00 -1.92 -17.35
C GLU A 32 -11.16 -0.40 -17.21
N ALA A 33 -11.29 0.32 -18.32
CA ALA A 33 -11.38 1.79 -18.30
C ALA A 33 -12.51 2.32 -17.39
N LYS A 34 -13.64 1.61 -17.33
CA LYS A 34 -14.77 1.95 -16.45
C LYS A 34 -14.46 1.83 -14.95
N LYS A 35 -13.47 1.03 -14.55
CA LYS A 35 -13.04 0.86 -13.15
C LYS A 35 -11.91 1.81 -12.76
N ARG A 36 -11.26 2.43 -13.75
CA ARG A 36 -10.06 3.24 -13.55
C ARG A 36 -10.28 4.38 -12.56
N HIS A 37 -11.39 5.10 -12.71
CA HIS A 37 -11.75 6.21 -11.83
C HIS A 37 -11.90 5.75 -10.38
N HIS A 38 -12.67 4.68 -10.15
CA HIS A 38 -12.92 4.16 -8.82
C HIS A 38 -11.62 3.69 -8.15
N ILE A 39 -10.75 2.97 -8.88
CA ILE A 39 -9.43 2.58 -8.37
C ILE A 39 -8.59 3.80 -7.96
N GLU A 40 -8.66 4.90 -8.71
CA GLU A 40 -7.94 6.13 -8.39
C GLU A 40 -8.51 6.83 -7.14
N GLU A 41 -9.83 6.83 -6.96
CA GLU A 41 -10.50 7.33 -5.75
C GLU A 41 -10.11 6.50 -4.52
N GLU A 42 -10.28 5.18 -4.56
CA GLU A 42 -9.97 4.32 -3.42
C GLU A 42 -8.48 4.35 -3.04
N ALA A 43 -7.59 4.44 -4.04
CA ALA A 43 -6.16 4.61 -3.78
C ALA A 43 -5.85 5.97 -3.13
N ALA A 44 -6.57 7.03 -3.49
CA ALA A 44 -6.44 8.34 -2.86
C ALA A 44 -6.97 8.32 -1.42
N ASP A 45 -8.09 7.65 -1.17
CA ASP A 45 -8.68 7.55 0.17
C ASP A 45 -7.79 6.76 1.13
N VAL A 46 -7.14 5.68 0.67
CA VAL A 46 -6.08 5.00 1.42
C VAL A 46 -4.95 5.96 1.81
N LEU A 47 -4.48 6.79 0.87
CA LEU A 47 -3.41 7.75 1.14
C LEU A 47 -3.87 8.82 2.15
N ILE A 48 -5.07 9.38 1.97
CA ILE A 48 -5.64 10.41 2.86
C ILE A 48 -5.79 9.86 4.28
N CYS A 49 -6.35 8.66 4.44
CA CYS A 49 -6.49 8.00 5.74
C CYS A 49 -5.13 7.74 6.40
N LEU A 50 -4.12 7.32 5.64
CA LEU A 50 -2.76 7.13 6.17
C LEU A 50 -2.14 8.46 6.64
N LEU A 51 -2.26 9.53 5.84
CA LEU A 51 -1.75 10.85 6.20
C LEU A 51 -2.42 11.39 7.47
N ASN A 52 -3.74 11.22 7.58
CA ASN A 52 -4.50 11.61 8.76
C ASN A 52 -4.06 10.80 10.00
N PHE A 53 -3.87 9.49 9.86
CA PHE A 53 -3.35 8.63 10.93
C PHE A 53 -1.97 9.09 11.40
N CYS A 54 -1.05 9.37 10.47
CA CYS A 54 0.31 9.80 10.79
C CYS A 54 0.31 11.16 11.50
N SER A 55 -0.44 12.14 10.97
CA SER A 55 -0.60 13.46 11.56
C SER A 55 -1.09 13.37 13.01
N GLN A 56 -2.16 12.60 13.24
CA GLN A 56 -2.77 12.45 14.56
C GLN A 56 -1.92 11.65 15.56
N SER A 57 -1.03 10.79 15.05
CA SER A 57 -0.13 9.96 15.86
C SER A 57 1.26 10.56 16.04
N GLY A 58 1.54 11.75 15.49
CA GLY A 58 2.85 12.39 15.56
C GLY A 58 3.94 11.66 14.77
N ILE A 59 3.58 10.96 13.70
CA ILE A 59 4.51 10.21 12.85
C ILE A 59 4.97 11.08 11.69
N ASP A 60 6.28 11.32 11.59
CA ASP A 60 6.90 11.86 10.38
C ASP A 60 6.98 10.74 9.31
N LEU A 61 5.97 10.70 8.44
CA LEU A 61 5.85 9.69 7.41
C LEU A 61 7.01 9.73 6.40
N PRO A 62 7.44 10.89 5.86
CA PRO A 62 8.65 10.98 5.03
C PRO A 62 9.91 10.40 5.69
N GLN A 63 10.17 10.75 6.96
CA GLN A 63 11.33 10.22 7.68
C GLN A 63 11.20 8.70 7.88
N ALA A 64 10.02 8.22 8.30
CA ALA A 64 9.75 6.80 8.49
C ALA A 64 9.92 5.99 7.19
N PHE A 65 9.49 6.56 6.06
CA PHE A 65 9.68 5.98 4.73
C PHE A 65 11.16 5.84 4.38
N CYS A 66 11.96 6.92 4.50
CA CYS A 66 13.39 6.89 4.22
C CYS A 66 14.13 5.85 5.08
N GLN A 67 13.83 5.79 6.38
CA GLN A 67 14.40 4.78 7.27
C GLN A 67 14.01 3.35 6.89
N LYS A 68 12.75 3.13 6.47
CA LYS A 68 12.31 1.81 6.01
C LYS A 68 12.99 1.42 4.70
N LEU A 69 13.18 2.36 3.78
CA LEU A 69 13.87 2.12 2.52
C LEU A 69 15.34 1.72 2.75
N ALA A 70 16.06 2.41 3.64
CA ALA A 70 17.42 2.06 4.02
C ALA A 70 17.52 0.64 4.60
N ARG A 71 16.64 0.28 5.55
CA ARG A 71 16.56 -1.08 6.10
C ARG A 71 16.21 -2.14 5.06
N ASN A 72 15.38 -1.80 4.08
CA ASN A 72 15.02 -2.73 3.01
C ASN A 72 16.22 -2.98 2.07
N ALA A 73 17.07 -1.98 1.82
CA ALA A 73 18.28 -2.13 1.01
C ALA A 73 19.30 -3.08 1.66
N GLU A 74 19.38 -3.12 2.99
CA GLU A 74 20.19 -4.10 3.73
C GLU A 74 19.63 -5.53 3.59
N LYS A 75 18.30 -5.68 3.63
CA LYS A 75 17.62 -6.99 3.52
C LYS A 75 17.62 -7.55 2.10
N TYR A 76 17.49 -6.68 1.10
CA TYR A 76 17.47 -7.03 -0.31
C TYR A 76 18.52 -6.21 -1.07
N PRO A 77 19.80 -6.62 -1.04
CA PRO A 77 20.83 -5.98 -1.83
C PRO A 77 20.40 -5.94 -3.30
N VAL A 78 20.62 -4.82 -3.99
CA VAL A 78 20.23 -4.62 -5.40
C VAL A 78 20.82 -5.71 -6.32
N GLU A 79 21.95 -6.30 -5.92
CA GLU A 79 22.57 -7.43 -6.62
C GLU A 79 21.75 -8.73 -6.58
N LYS A 80 20.86 -8.89 -5.59
CA LYS A 80 19.87 -9.99 -5.55
C LYS A 80 18.57 -9.67 -6.31
N ALA A 81 18.33 -8.39 -6.63
CA ALA A 81 17.10 -7.92 -7.27
C ALA A 81 17.23 -7.76 -8.81
N ARG A 82 18.46 -7.60 -9.33
CA ARG A 82 18.74 -7.62 -10.77
C ARG A 82 18.81 -9.07 -11.29
N GLY A 83 17.67 -9.74 -11.36
CA GLY A 83 17.55 -10.99 -12.14
C GLY A 83 16.65 -12.08 -11.59
N SER A 84 16.16 -12.00 -10.35
CA SER A 84 15.31 -13.09 -9.84
C SER A 84 13.83 -12.85 -10.13
N ARG A 85 13.40 -13.32 -11.32
CA ARG A 85 12.05 -13.84 -11.52
C ARG A 85 11.94 -15.29 -11.03
N ASP A 86 12.89 -15.78 -10.24
CA ASP A 86 12.85 -17.12 -9.68
C ASP A 86 12.17 -17.08 -8.31
N LYS A 87 10.86 -17.32 -8.40
CA LYS A 87 10.01 -18.12 -7.50
C LYS A 87 10.57 -18.36 -6.09
N TYR A 88 9.87 -17.81 -5.10
CA TYR A 88 9.78 -18.41 -3.77
C TYR A 88 8.99 -19.73 -3.89
N ASP A 89 9.66 -20.80 -4.29
CA ASP A 89 9.23 -22.18 -4.01
C ASP A 89 10.26 -22.75 -3.03
N SER A 90 9.97 -22.65 -1.73
CA SER A 90 10.32 -23.64 -0.68
C SER A 90 10.14 -23.05 0.73
N LEU A 91 9.00 -23.35 1.33
CA LEU A 91 8.89 -23.89 2.69
C LEU A 91 7.81 -24.97 2.69
#